data_AF-A0A2V7NJM5-F1
#
_entry.id   AF-A0A2V7NJM5-F1
#
_cell.length_a   1.000
_cell.length_b   1.000
_cell.length_c   1.000
_cell.angle_alpha   90.00
_cell.angle_beta   90.00
_cell.angle_gamma   90.00
#
_symmetry.space_group_name_H-M   'P 1'
#
loop_
_entity.id
_entity.type
_entity.pdbx_description
1 polymer ?
#
loop_
_entity_poly.entity_id
_entity_poly.type
_entity_poly.pdbx_seq_one_letter_code
_entity_poly.pdbx_strand_id
1 'polypeptide(L)'
;MLRRTRSLGLAVALVTLLAAPALAGPPWISIELPVNPYDQSTRGAFLLVHSFHHGTPTGYIVTGTAEGIVNGERRSIKLAFSETSRDGVYALKRMWPTDGVWTLVIKANQGPDDAATAVVELGPEGEVASVRVPTTQRGQWTVPAPVSLGDIDAALKTRAAQLARR
;
A
#
# COMPACT_ATOMS: atom_id res chain seq x y z
N MET A 1 -52.31 60.56 -24.69
CA MET A 1 -51.98 59.19 -25.14
C MET A 1 -50.57 58.84 -24.67
N LEU A 2 -50.46 58.02 -23.62
CA LEU A 2 -49.19 57.61 -22.99
C LEU A 2 -48.62 56.38 -23.74
N ARG A 3 -47.43 56.48 -24.35
CA ARG A 3 -46.75 55.31 -24.95
C ARG A 3 -45.86 54.64 -23.91
N ARG A 4 -46.22 53.40 -23.57
CA ARG A 4 -45.53 52.50 -22.63
C ARG A 4 -44.13 52.13 -23.13
N THR A 5 -43.15 52.28 -22.24
CA THR A 5 -41.79 51.76 -22.29
C THR A 5 -41.76 50.23 -22.36
N ARG A 6 -40.85 49.65 -23.16
CA ARG A 6 -40.45 48.24 -23.05
C ARG A 6 -38.93 48.17 -22.98
N SER A 7 -38.40 48.23 -21.77
CA SER A 7 -37.01 47.94 -21.46
C SER A 7 -36.81 46.42 -21.58
N LEU A 8 -36.08 45.97 -22.60
CA LEU A 8 -35.59 44.59 -22.68
C LEU A 8 -34.34 44.49 -21.80
N GLY A 9 -34.53 44.07 -20.56
CA GLY A 9 -33.42 43.70 -19.66
C GLY A 9 -32.84 42.36 -20.09
N LEU A 10 -31.58 42.38 -20.55
CA LEU A 10 -30.82 41.16 -20.84
C LEU A 10 -30.19 40.69 -19.52
N ALA A 11 -30.75 39.64 -18.90
CA ALA A 11 -30.15 39.00 -17.75
C ALA A 11 -29.05 38.04 -18.21
N VAL A 12 -27.78 38.42 -18.02
CA VAL A 12 -26.64 37.53 -18.22
C VAL A 12 -26.46 36.69 -16.95
N ALA A 13 -26.86 35.42 -16.99
CA ALA A 13 -26.56 34.46 -15.94
C ALA A 13 -25.11 33.98 -16.09
N LEU A 14 -24.22 34.43 -15.20
CA LEU A 14 -22.83 33.99 -15.15
C LEU A 14 -22.76 32.65 -14.42
N VAL A 15 -22.68 31.54 -15.16
CA VAL A 15 -22.41 30.21 -14.60
C VAL A 15 -20.91 30.10 -14.34
N THR A 16 -20.49 30.26 -13.09
CA THR A 16 -19.11 29.94 -12.68
C THR A 16 -18.98 28.42 -12.56
N LEU A 17 -18.36 27.76 -13.55
CA LEU A 17 -17.87 26.40 -13.41
C LEU A 17 -16.76 26.40 -12.34
N LEU A 18 -17.06 25.90 -11.14
CA LEU A 18 -16.04 25.53 -10.17
C LEU A 18 -15.35 24.26 -10.71
N ALA A 19 -14.21 24.43 -11.37
CA ALA A 19 -13.33 23.31 -11.66
C ALA A 19 -12.80 22.79 -10.30
N ALA A 20 -13.37 21.68 -9.82
CA ALA A 20 -12.79 20.98 -8.68
C ALA A 20 -11.37 20.54 -9.09
N PRO A 21 -10.34 20.79 -8.27
CA PRO A 21 -9.02 20.25 -8.55
C PRO A 21 -9.13 18.73 -8.55
N ALA A 22 -8.73 18.09 -9.64
CA ALA A 22 -8.50 16.66 -9.65
C ALA A 22 -7.38 16.37 -8.65
N LEU A 23 -7.71 15.79 -7.50
CA LEU A 23 -6.76 15.18 -6.59
C LEU A 23 -6.14 13.99 -7.33
N ALA A 24 -5.06 14.23 -8.07
CA ALA A 24 -4.35 13.24 -8.86
C ALA A 24 -3.01 12.91 -8.20
N GLY A 25 -3.01 12.11 -7.13
CA GLY A 25 -1.79 11.58 -6.49
C GLY A 25 -1.53 10.10 -6.82
N PRO A 26 -0.29 9.62 -6.97
CA PRO A 26 -0.07 8.20 -7.27
C PRO A 26 -0.67 7.28 -6.19
N PRO A 27 -0.92 6.00 -6.51
CA PRO A 27 -1.37 5.03 -5.51
C PRO A 27 -0.38 4.94 -4.35
N TRP A 28 -0.88 4.62 -3.17
CA TRP A 28 -0.03 4.42 -1.99
C TRP A 28 -0.42 3.19 -1.18
N ILE A 29 0.56 2.66 -0.46
CA ILE A 29 0.41 1.58 0.51
C ILE A 29 1.14 1.96 1.80
N SER A 30 0.54 1.66 2.96
CA SER A 30 1.24 1.76 4.25
C SER A 30 1.00 0.55 5.12
N ILE A 31 1.92 0.32 6.06
CA ILE A 31 1.86 -0.77 7.02
C ILE A 31 1.62 -0.17 8.41
N GLU A 32 0.59 -0.64 9.11
CA GLU A 32 0.28 -0.23 10.48
C GLU A 32 0.74 -1.31 11.46
N LEU A 33 1.56 -0.88 12.43
CA LEU A 33 2.18 -1.66 13.49
C LEU A 33 2.39 -0.75 14.72
N PRO A 34 2.26 -1.26 15.97
CA PRO A 34 1.61 -2.53 16.29
C PRO A 34 0.10 -2.46 16.01
N VAL A 35 -0.52 -3.61 15.73
CA VAL A 35 -1.97 -3.68 15.58
C VAL A 35 -2.63 -3.49 16.93
N ASN A 36 -3.66 -2.64 17.02
CA ASN A 36 -4.44 -2.45 18.24
C ASN A 36 -5.14 -3.77 18.65
N PRO A 37 -4.78 -4.40 19.79
CA PRO A 37 -5.36 -5.69 20.19
C PRO A 37 -6.82 -5.56 20.67
N TYR A 38 -7.27 -4.34 20.99
CA TYR A 38 -8.62 -4.07 21.48
C TYR A 38 -9.63 -3.85 20.36
N ASP A 39 -9.18 -3.58 19.13
CA ASP A 39 -10.05 -3.57 17.96
C ASP A 39 -10.39 -5.02 17.57
N GLN A 40 -11.68 -5.35 17.64
CA GLN A 40 -12.17 -6.69 17.36
C GLN A 40 -11.97 -7.09 15.89
N SER A 41 -12.06 -6.13 14.97
CA SER A 41 -11.99 -6.38 13.52
C SER A 41 -10.57 -6.74 13.05
N THR A 42 -9.55 -6.33 13.81
CA THR A 42 -8.14 -6.52 13.47
C THR A 42 -7.39 -7.41 14.46
N ARG A 43 -8.08 -7.94 15.48
CA ARG A 43 -7.46 -8.72 16.55
C ARG A 43 -6.70 -9.93 16.01
N GLY A 44 -5.46 -10.08 16.47
CA GLY A 44 -4.59 -11.18 16.09
C GLY A 44 -3.98 -11.06 14.69
N ALA A 45 -4.20 -9.94 13.99
CA ALA A 45 -3.40 -9.60 12.82
C ALA A 45 -1.94 -9.35 13.24
N PHE A 46 -1.01 -9.81 12.42
CA PHE A 46 0.41 -9.53 12.57
C PHE A 46 0.73 -8.08 12.17
N LEU A 47 0.11 -7.61 11.07
CA LEU A 47 0.17 -6.23 10.61
C LEU A 47 -1.13 -5.89 9.88
N LEU A 48 -1.41 -4.59 9.71
CA LEU A 48 -2.44 -4.12 8.79
C LEU A 48 -1.82 -3.45 7.59
N VAL A 49 -2.45 -3.64 6.43
CA VAL A 49 -2.09 -3.02 5.17
C VAL A 49 -3.17 -2.01 4.82
N HIS A 50 -2.77 -0.77 4.57
CA HIS A 50 -3.66 0.27 4.09
C HIS A 50 -3.37 0.53 2.62
N SER A 51 -4.40 0.63 1.81
CA SER A 51 -4.31 1.02 0.41
C SER A 51 -5.03 2.36 0.17
N PHE A 52 -4.39 3.23 -0.61
CA PHE A 52 -4.89 4.57 -0.87
C PHE A 52 -4.92 4.89 -2.36
N HIS A 53 -6.02 5.50 -2.83
CA HIS A 53 -6.11 6.16 -4.13
C HIS A 53 -6.05 7.66 -3.95
N HIS A 54 -5.06 8.33 -4.55
CA HIS A 54 -4.93 9.79 -4.44
C HIS A 54 -4.94 10.31 -2.98
N GLY A 55 -4.45 9.50 -2.02
CA GLY A 55 -4.47 9.80 -0.58
C GLY A 55 -5.74 9.38 0.18
N THR A 56 -6.79 8.96 -0.51
CA THR A 56 -8.03 8.46 0.10
C THR A 56 -7.93 6.95 0.35
N PRO A 57 -8.22 6.44 1.57
CA PRO A 57 -8.34 5.00 1.79
C PRO A 57 -9.33 4.40 0.81
N THR A 58 -8.93 3.37 0.08
CA THR A 58 -9.77 2.77 -0.97
C THR A 58 -9.48 1.28 -1.03
N GLY A 59 -10.54 0.48 -1.15
CA GLY A 59 -10.43 -0.97 -1.31
C GLY A 59 -9.76 -1.32 -2.65
N TYR A 60 -8.64 -2.04 -2.57
CA TYR A 60 -7.90 -2.55 -3.71
C TYR A 60 -7.57 -4.01 -3.54
N ILE A 61 -7.19 -4.67 -4.64
CA ILE A 61 -6.69 -6.03 -4.56
C ILE A 61 -5.30 -5.97 -3.90
N VAL A 62 -5.25 -6.30 -2.61
CA VAL A 62 -4.00 -6.51 -1.87
C VAL A 62 -3.54 -7.95 -2.06
N THR A 63 -2.33 -8.10 -2.56
CA THR A 63 -1.67 -9.40 -2.75
C THR A 63 -0.29 -9.39 -2.13
N GLY A 64 0.33 -10.55 -1.97
CA GLY A 64 1.72 -10.59 -1.55
C GLY A 64 2.26 -11.98 -1.34
N THR A 65 3.56 -12.03 -1.12
CA THR A 65 4.28 -13.25 -0.77
C THR A 65 5.18 -13.01 0.45
N ALA A 66 5.34 -14.02 1.29
CA ALA A 66 6.47 -14.12 2.20
C ALA A 66 7.58 -14.88 1.46
N GLU A 67 8.68 -14.19 1.20
CA GLU A 67 9.88 -14.74 0.61
C GLU A 67 10.89 -15.03 1.70
N GLY A 68 11.48 -16.23 1.71
CA GLY A 68 12.41 -16.57 2.77
C GLY A 68 13.41 -17.65 2.44
N ILE A 69 14.40 -17.80 3.33
CA ILE A 69 15.40 -18.86 3.29
C ILE A 69 15.28 -19.66 4.58
N VAL A 70 14.97 -20.95 4.45
CA VAL A 70 14.84 -21.89 5.56
C VAL A 70 15.84 -23.01 5.33
N ASN A 71 16.74 -23.26 6.28
CA ASN A 71 17.80 -24.27 6.15
C ASN A 71 18.62 -24.16 4.86
N GLY A 72 18.87 -22.93 4.40
CA GLY A 72 19.59 -22.66 3.14
C GLY A 72 18.74 -22.76 1.87
N GLU A 73 17.49 -23.21 1.95
CA GLU A 73 16.59 -23.35 0.80
C GLU A 73 15.65 -22.16 0.64
N ARG A 74 15.45 -21.72 -0.60
CA ARG A 74 14.48 -20.67 -0.91
C ARG A 74 13.05 -21.20 -0.77
N ARG A 75 12.22 -20.47 -0.02
CA ARG A 75 10.79 -20.69 0.16
C ARG A 75 10.02 -19.42 -0.23
N SER A 76 8.84 -19.61 -0.82
CA SER A 76 7.88 -18.54 -1.09
C SER A 76 6.50 -19.01 -0.64
N ILE A 77 5.79 -18.17 0.11
CA ILE A 77 4.46 -18.46 0.64
C ILE A 77 3.52 -17.34 0.19
N LYS A 78 2.44 -17.69 -0.50
CA LYS A 78 1.40 -16.72 -0.85
C LYS A 78 0.70 -16.23 0.42
N LEU A 79 0.64 -14.92 0.60
CA LEU A 79 -0.03 -14.30 1.73
C LEU A 79 -1.55 -14.27 1.51
N ALA A 80 -2.31 -14.44 2.59
CA ALA A 80 -3.75 -14.24 2.60
C ALA A 80 -4.08 -13.02 3.47
N PHE A 81 -4.92 -12.15 2.94
CA PHE A 81 -5.38 -10.94 3.59
C PHE A 81 -6.87 -11.05 3.87
N SER A 82 -7.30 -10.59 5.04
CA SER A 82 -8.72 -10.49 5.40
C SER A 82 -9.14 -9.02 5.37
N GLU A 83 -10.34 -8.76 4.86
CA GLU A 83 -10.97 -7.45 5.00
C GLU A 83 -11.23 -7.14 6.48
N THR A 84 -11.23 -5.85 6.81
CA THR A 84 -11.54 -5.34 8.14
C THR A 84 -12.82 -4.50 8.09
N SER A 85 -13.26 -3.94 9.22
CA SER A 85 -14.36 -2.97 9.22
C SER A 85 -13.97 -1.60 8.67
N ARG A 86 -12.68 -1.38 8.34
CA ARG A 86 -12.13 -0.12 7.85
C ARG A 86 -11.89 -0.24 6.34
N ASP A 87 -12.49 0.67 5.57
CA ASP A 87 -12.31 0.72 4.11
C ASP A 87 -10.84 0.88 3.74
N GLY A 88 -10.39 0.08 2.77
CA GLY A 88 -9.00 0.08 2.30
C GLY A 88 -7.98 -0.48 3.31
N VAL A 89 -8.43 -1.12 4.39
CA VAL A 89 -7.55 -1.73 5.40
C VAL A 89 -7.73 -3.24 5.44
N TYR A 90 -6.62 -3.95 5.33
CA TYR A 90 -6.55 -5.40 5.25
C TYR A 90 -5.67 -5.97 6.36
N ALA A 91 -6.15 -7.00 7.03
CA ALA A 91 -5.42 -7.71 8.07
C ALA A 91 -4.59 -8.86 7.48
N LEU A 92 -3.29 -8.91 7.82
CA LEU A 92 -2.44 -10.05 7.54
C LEU A 92 -2.18 -10.81 8.84
N LYS A 93 -2.54 -12.09 8.88
CA LYS A 93 -2.06 -13.01 9.94
C LYS A 93 -0.73 -13.62 9.52
N ARG A 94 0.11 -13.97 10.49
CA ARG A 94 1.35 -14.70 10.20
C ARG A 94 0.99 -16.06 9.60
N MET A 95 1.61 -16.39 8.48
CA MET A 95 1.42 -17.68 7.77
C MET A 95 2.74 -18.38 7.42
N TRP A 96 3.87 -17.73 7.68
CA TRP A 96 5.21 -18.28 7.51
C TRP A 96 5.74 -18.81 8.85
N PRO A 97 6.63 -19.82 8.83
CA PRO A 97 7.25 -20.33 10.05
C PRO A 97 8.15 -19.27 10.70
N THR A 98 8.43 -19.46 11.98
CA THR A 98 9.42 -18.66 12.71
C THR A 98 10.84 -18.96 12.26
N ASP A 99 11.10 -20.19 11.82
CA ASP A 99 12.41 -20.59 11.33
C ASP A 99 12.75 -19.92 10.00
N GLY A 100 14.02 -19.54 9.87
CA GLY A 100 14.57 -18.95 8.67
C GLY A 100 14.50 -17.42 8.63
N VAL A 101 14.90 -16.88 7.49
CA VAL A 101 14.96 -15.43 7.25
C VAL A 101 13.88 -15.05 6.26
N TRP A 102 13.02 -14.09 6.62
CA TRP A 102 11.81 -13.78 5.86
C TRP A 102 11.69 -12.29 5.51
N THR A 103 11.16 -12.02 4.33
CA THR A 103 10.76 -10.70 3.83
C THR A 103 9.37 -10.82 3.23
N LEU A 104 8.44 -9.95 3.63
CA LEU A 104 7.11 -9.87 3.05
C LEU A 104 7.14 -8.86 1.90
N VAL A 105 6.60 -9.24 0.75
CA VAL A 105 6.44 -8.39 -0.43
C VAL A 105 4.94 -8.23 -0.65
N ILE A 106 4.40 -7.08 -0.27
CA ILE A 106 2.96 -6.79 -0.27
C ILE A 106 2.68 -5.74 -1.33
N LYS A 107 1.69 -6.00 -2.18
CA LYS A 107 1.30 -5.13 -3.30
C LYS A 107 -0.15 -4.71 -3.14
N ALA A 108 -0.40 -3.41 -3.25
CA ALA A 108 -1.74 -2.88 -3.47
C ALA A 108 -1.89 -2.56 -4.96
N ASN A 109 -2.65 -3.38 -5.70
CA ASN A 109 -2.82 -3.26 -7.14
C ASN A 109 -4.04 -2.38 -7.48
N GLN A 110 -3.81 -1.29 -8.20
CA GLN A 110 -4.85 -0.37 -8.69
C GLN A 110 -5.06 -0.48 -10.22
N GLY A 111 -4.27 -1.31 -10.90
CA GLY A 111 -4.33 -1.62 -12.33
C GLY A 111 -3.15 -2.47 -12.78
N PRO A 112 -3.06 -2.85 -14.08
CA PRO A 112 -2.00 -3.71 -14.62
C PRO A 112 -0.57 -3.21 -14.37
N ASP A 113 -0.39 -1.88 -14.34
CA ASP A 113 0.92 -1.22 -14.19
C ASP A 113 0.98 -0.28 -12.98
N ASP A 114 -0.05 -0.28 -12.14
CA ASP A 114 -0.21 0.69 -11.05
C ASP A 114 -0.31 -0.02 -9.70
N ALA A 115 0.85 -0.34 -9.13
CA ALA A 115 0.95 -1.05 -7.87
C ALA A 115 1.97 -0.40 -6.94
N ALA A 116 1.54 -0.08 -5.72
CA ALA A 116 2.46 0.27 -4.65
C ALA A 116 2.92 -1.00 -3.93
N THR A 117 4.22 -1.14 -3.69
CA THR A 117 4.80 -2.31 -3.02
C THR A 117 5.40 -1.93 -1.68
N ALA A 118 4.97 -2.59 -0.61
CA ALA A 118 5.64 -2.58 0.68
C ALA A 118 6.55 -3.81 0.80
N VAL A 119 7.81 -3.58 1.15
CA VAL A 119 8.80 -4.60 1.50
C VAL A 119 8.97 -4.55 3.01
N VAL A 120 8.52 -5.60 3.70
CA VAL A 120 8.56 -5.74 5.15
C VAL A 120 9.62 -6.77 5.50
N GLU A 121 10.72 -6.33 6.06
CA GLU A 121 11.78 -7.20 6.50
C GLU A 121 11.51 -7.68 7.93
N LEU A 122 11.60 -8.99 8.14
CA LEU A 122 11.43 -9.58 9.47
C LEU A 122 12.78 -9.78 10.14
N GLY A 123 12.79 -9.59 11.47
CA GLY A 123 13.90 -9.91 12.34
C GLY A 123 13.95 -11.38 12.73
N PRO A 124 14.99 -11.80 13.46
CA PRO A 124 15.23 -13.20 13.81
C PRO A 124 14.17 -13.79 14.75
N GLU A 125 13.45 -12.97 15.51
CA GLU A 125 12.35 -13.41 16.38
C GLU A 125 10.99 -13.32 15.65
N GLY A 126 11.02 -12.97 14.36
CA GLY A 126 9.85 -12.81 13.51
C GLY A 126 9.14 -11.46 13.69
N GLU A 127 9.67 -10.54 14.47
CA GLU A 127 9.24 -9.16 14.57
C GLU A 127 9.47 -8.40 13.25
N VAL A 128 8.79 -7.27 13.07
CA VAL A 128 9.07 -6.40 11.92
C VAL A 128 10.32 -5.58 12.21
N ALA A 129 11.37 -5.81 11.43
CA ALA A 129 12.65 -5.10 11.56
C ALA A 129 12.68 -3.82 10.71
N SER A 130 12.08 -3.83 9.52
CA SER A 130 11.90 -2.62 8.73
C SER A 130 10.71 -2.71 7.77
N VAL A 131 10.17 -1.55 7.41
CA VAL A 131 9.16 -1.40 6.35
C VAL A 131 9.71 -0.39 5.34
N ARG A 132 9.72 -0.75 4.06
CA ARG A 132 10.09 0.13 2.96
C ARG A 132 8.98 0.14 1.92
N VAL A 133 8.64 1.32 1.41
CA VAL A 133 7.76 1.48 0.25
C VAL A 133 8.58 2.20 -0.81
N PRO A 134 9.26 1.47 -1.72
CA PRO A 134 10.18 2.07 -2.68
C PRO A 134 9.46 3.05 -3.62
N THR A 135 10.10 4.19 -3.88
CA THR A 135 9.58 5.25 -4.74
C THR A 135 10.62 5.72 -5.75
N THR A 136 10.15 6.32 -6.84
CA THR A 136 10.98 7.01 -7.82
C THR A 136 10.35 8.35 -8.22
N GLN A 137 11.15 9.27 -8.78
CA GLN A 137 10.65 10.52 -9.31
C GLN A 137 10.18 10.35 -10.76
N ARG A 138 8.98 10.83 -11.07
CA ARG A 138 8.43 10.91 -12.42
C ARG A 138 7.92 12.33 -12.66
N GLY A 139 8.77 13.17 -13.26
CA GLY A 139 8.49 14.60 -13.39
C GLY A 139 8.47 15.27 -12.01
N GLN A 140 7.32 15.84 -11.63
CA GLN A 140 7.12 16.47 -10.32
C GLN A 140 6.53 15.51 -9.26
N TRP A 141 6.26 14.26 -9.63
CA TRP A 141 5.59 13.30 -8.76
C TRP A 141 6.55 12.26 -8.18
N THR A 142 6.41 11.98 -6.89
CA THR A 142 7.00 10.80 -6.25
C THR A 142 6.03 9.64 -6.40
N VAL A 143 6.36 8.65 -7.22
CA VAL A 143 5.50 7.50 -7.55
C VAL A 143 6.11 6.19 -7.02
N PRO A 144 5.32 5.13 -6.81
CA PRO A 144 5.88 3.82 -6.47
C PRO A 144 6.91 3.35 -7.48
N ALA A 145 8.01 2.79 -6.97
CA ALA A 145 9.03 2.14 -7.78
C ALA A 145 8.74 0.63 -7.86
N PRO A 146 9.02 -0.01 -9.01
CA PRO A 146 8.92 -1.45 -9.12
C PRO A 146 9.93 -2.13 -8.19
N VAL A 147 9.51 -3.25 -7.59
CA VAL A 147 10.37 -4.11 -6.76
C VAL A 147 10.57 -5.43 -7.48
N SER A 148 11.82 -5.75 -7.80
CA SER A 148 12.15 -7.02 -8.46
C SER A 148 12.29 -8.15 -7.44
N LEU A 149 11.87 -9.36 -7.80
CA LEU A 149 12.11 -10.53 -6.95
C LEU A 149 13.61 -10.83 -6.84
N GLY A 150 14.40 -10.61 -7.89
CA GLY A 150 15.85 -10.80 -7.84
C GLY A 150 16.55 -9.95 -6.76
N ASP A 151 16.11 -8.71 -6.56
CA ASP A 151 16.65 -7.84 -5.49
C ASP A 151 16.25 -8.36 -4.10
N ILE A 152 15.02 -8.88 -3.95
CA ILE A 152 14.57 -9.52 -2.71
C ILE A 152 15.40 -10.77 -2.43
N ASP A 153 15.70 -11.58 -3.44
CA ASP A 153 16.53 -12.78 -3.34
C ASP A 153 17.95 -12.44 -2.86
N ALA A 154 18.56 -11.42 -3.46
CA ALA A 154 19.90 -10.98 -3.10
C ALA A 154 19.95 -10.44 -1.65
N ALA A 155 18.95 -9.64 -1.27
CA ALA A 155 18.83 -9.12 0.10
C ALA A 155 18.62 -10.26 1.12
N LEU A 156 17.77 -11.23 0.82
CA LEU A 156 17.53 -12.41 1.67
C LEU A 156 18.81 -13.23 1.88
N LYS A 157 19.55 -13.53 0.81
CA LYS A 157 20.82 -14.27 0.89
C LYS A 157 21.84 -13.52 1.75
N THR A 158 21.95 -12.21 1.56
CA THR A 158 22.85 -11.36 2.35
C THR A 158 22.50 -11.41 3.84
N ARG A 159 21.22 -11.24 4.18
CA ARG A 159 20.72 -11.31 5.56
C ARG A 159 20.93 -12.69 6.19
N ALA A 160 20.64 -13.77 5.46
CA ALA A 160 20.89 -15.13 5.92
C ALA A 160 22.37 -15.37 6.25
N ALA A 161 23.27 -14.90 5.38
CA ALA A 161 24.71 -14.99 5.62
C ALA A 161 25.18 -14.14 6.82
N GLN A 162 24.58 -12.96 7.03
CA GLN A 162 24.89 -12.11 8.19
C GLN A 162 24.45 -12.74 9.51
N LEU A 163 23.26 -13.34 9.54
CA LEU A 163 22.74 -14.00 10.74
C LEU A 163 23.51 -15.29 11.06
N ALA A 164 23.95 -16.04 10.06
CA ALA A 164 24.77 -17.24 10.27
C ALA A 164 26.19 -16.94 10.81
N ARG A 165 26.62 -15.68 10.81
CA ARG A 165 27.93 -15.25 11.34
C ARG A 165 27.85 -14.70 12.77
N ARG A 166 26.64 -14.50 13.30
CA ARG A 166 26.43 -14.07 14.68
C ARG A 166 26.39 -15.29 15.60
#